data_AF-A0A923IHX3-F1
#
_entry.id   AF-A0A923IHX3-F1
#
_cell.length_a   1.000
_cell.length_b   1.000
_cell.length_c   1.000
_cell.angle_alpha   90.00
_cell.angle_beta   90.00
_cell.angle_gamma   90.00
#
_symmetry.space_group_name_H-M   'P 1'
#
loop_
_entity.id
_entity.type
_entity.pdbx_description
1 polymer ?
#
loop_
_entity_poly.entity_id
_entity_poly.type
_entity_poly.pdbx_seq_one_letter_code
_entity_poly.pdbx_strand_id
1 'polypeptide(L)'
;MSIFSSKWVSLILMVLGAAILITLFVFLVVGFPGPKSVDRFLPEQIAGYQLSKQISGSEAVEEFAQLHGKHLAVTSGAKGTYGEWNAVTLWVAATDTTERANTLLVDMELKISEGRSPFTFKDPIQDGDRTVYSLDGMGQSHFFFQSGKNLVWLSANPNIADQSLKQVLEYYP
;
A
#
# COMPACT_ATOMS: atom_id res chain seq x y z
N MET A 1 -16.52 5.86 -66.55
CA MET A 1 -15.27 6.62 -66.78
C MET A 1 -14.65 6.90 -65.42
N SER A 2 -13.48 6.31 -65.14
CA SER A 2 -12.82 6.33 -63.84
C SER A 2 -12.29 7.75 -63.51
N ILE A 3 -12.78 8.37 -62.43
CA ILE A 3 -12.50 9.78 -62.09
C ILE A 3 -11.30 9.94 -61.14
N PHE A 4 -10.64 8.86 -60.71
CA PHE A 4 -9.47 8.98 -59.83
C PHE A 4 -8.17 8.74 -60.59
N SER A 5 -7.42 9.81 -60.85
CA SER A 5 -6.05 9.67 -61.37
C SER A 5 -5.16 9.04 -60.28
N SER A 6 -4.25 8.14 -60.68
CA SER A 6 -3.37 7.39 -59.78
C SER A 6 -2.59 8.29 -58.82
N LYS A 7 -2.31 9.54 -59.21
CA LYS A 7 -1.64 10.54 -58.38
C LYS A 7 -2.43 10.94 -57.14
N TRP A 8 -3.76 11.03 -57.24
CA TRP A 8 -4.62 11.34 -56.08
C TRP A 8 -4.74 10.15 -55.14
N VAL A 9 -4.79 8.93 -55.68
CA VAL A 9 -4.79 7.69 -54.88
C VAL A 9 -3.49 7.57 -54.09
N SER A 10 -2.33 7.80 -54.72
CA SER A 10 -1.03 7.78 -54.04
C SER A 10 -0.90 8.87 -52.97
N LEU A 11 -1.41 10.07 -53.23
CA LEU A 11 -1.39 11.17 -52.26
C LEU A 11 -2.25 10.84 -51.03
N ILE A 12 -3.44 10.28 -51.25
CA ILE A 12 -4.35 9.88 -50.17
C ILE A 12 -3.72 8.77 -49.32
N LEU A 13 -3.11 7.77 -49.94
CA LEU A 13 -2.44 6.68 -49.22
C LEU A 13 -1.22 7.16 -48.42
N MET A 14 -0.46 8.12 -48.95
CA MET A 14 0.70 8.69 -48.24
C MET A 14 0.27 9.50 -47.00
N VAL A 15 -0.80 10.30 -47.12
CA VAL A 15 -1.35 11.06 -45.99
C VAL A 15 -1.93 10.13 -44.93
N LEU A 16 -2.66 9.08 -45.34
CA LEU A 16 -3.19 8.07 -44.41
C LEU A 16 -2.06 7.30 -43.70
N GLY A 17 -1.00 6.91 -44.42
CA GLY A 17 0.15 6.25 -43.84
C GLY A 17 0.88 7.12 -42.81
N ALA A 18 1.10 8.39 -43.13
CA ALA A 18 1.70 9.34 -42.20
C ALA A 18 0.83 9.56 -40.96
N ALA A 19 -0.50 9.66 -41.12
CA ALA A 19 -1.43 9.79 -40.00
C ALA A 19 -1.37 8.59 -39.06
N ILE A 20 -1.36 7.36 -39.60
CA ILE A 20 -1.27 6.12 -38.80
C ILE A 20 0.05 6.07 -38.02
N LEU A 21 1.17 6.41 -38.65
CA LEU A 21 2.49 6.42 -38.00
C LEU A 21 2.56 7.49 -36.89
N ILE A 22 1.96 8.66 -37.10
CA ILE A 22 1.87 9.71 -36.08
C ILE A 22 1.00 9.24 -34.91
N THR A 23 -0.16 8.61 -35.17
CA THR A 23 -1.02 8.09 -34.11
C THR A 23 -0.31 7.01 -33.30
N LEU A 24 0.37 6.06 -33.96
CA LEU A 24 1.15 5.01 -33.29
C LEU A 24 2.30 5.59 -32.47
N PHE A 25 3.02 6.58 -32.99
CA PHE A 25 4.11 7.25 -32.28
C PHE A 25 3.62 8.02 -31.05
N VAL A 26 2.51 8.77 -31.17
CA VAL A 26 1.86 9.43 -30.03
C VAL A 26 1.44 8.40 -28.99
N PHE A 27 0.88 7.27 -29.40
CA PHE A 27 0.47 6.20 -28.49
C PHE A 27 1.67 5.54 -27.77
N LEU A 28 2.81 5.43 -28.45
CA LEU A 28 4.05 4.88 -27.89
C LEU A 28 4.75 5.86 -26.94
N VAL A 29 4.72 7.16 -27.24
CA VAL A 29 5.35 8.22 -26.42
C VAL A 29 4.49 8.61 -25.21
N VAL A 30 3.17 8.69 -25.37
CA VAL A 30 2.26 9.10 -24.28
C VAL A 30 2.07 7.96 -23.28
N GLY A 31 2.35 6.72 -23.68
CA GLY A 31 2.04 5.53 -22.90
C GLY A 31 0.52 5.36 -22.73
N PHE A 32 0.07 4.15 -22.44
CA PHE A 32 -1.23 4.04 -21.80
C PHE A 32 -1.12 4.72 -20.44
N PRO A 33 -2.01 5.65 -20.06
CA PRO A 33 -2.24 5.88 -18.66
C PRO A 33 -2.66 4.53 -18.10
N GLY A 34 -1.73 3.83 -17.44
CA GLY A 34 -2.08 2.70 -16.60
C GLY A 34 -3.19 3.16 -15.67
N PRO A 35 -4.09 2.27 -15.24
CA PRO A 35 -5.06 2.64 -14.22
C PRO A 35 -4.27 3.30 -13.09
N LYS A 36 -4.48 4.61 -12.90
CA LYS A 36 -4.05 5.27 -11.67
C LYS A 36 -4.90 4.57 -10.63
N SER A 37 -4.37 3.54 -9.98
CA SER A 37 -4.99 3.01 -8.79
C SER A 37 -5.04 4.19 -7.84
N VAL A 38 -6.22 4.76 -7.67
CA VAL A 38 -6.55 5.63 -6.53
C VAL A 38 -6.70 4.71 -5.31
N ASP A 39 -5.76 3.77 -5.14
CA ASP A 39 -5.58 3.03 -3.90
C ASP A 39 -4.77 3.97 -3.02
N ARG A 40 -5.46 4.86 -2.31
CA ARG A 40 -4.83 5.54 -1.17
C ARG A 40 -4.53 4.46 -0.14
N PHE A 41 -3.35 3.86 -0.27
CA PHE A 41 -2.85 2.84 0.66
C PHE A 41 -2.65 3.39 2.07
N LEU A 42 -2.61 4.71 2.23
CA LEU A 42 -2.36 5.41 3.49
C LEU A 42 -3.33 6.61 3.60
N PRO A 43 -3.90 6.89 4.78
CA PRO A 43 -4.64 8.13 5.03
C PRO A 43 -3.71 9.35 4.92
N GLU A 44 -4.28 10.53 4.61
CA GLU A 44 -3.50 11.78 4.56
C GLU A 44 -3.14 12.30 5.97
N GLN A 45 -3.91 11.90 6.98
CA GLN A 45 -3.76 12.32 8.37
C GLN A 45 -4.15 11.18 9.32
N ILE A 46 -3.44 11.06 10.45
CA ILE A 46 -3.82 10.19 11.58
C ILE A 46 -3.69 10.99 12.87
N ALA A 47 -4.74 10.97 13.70
CA ALA A 47 -4.83 11.66 14.99
C ALA A 47 -4.43 13.15 14.93
N GLY A 48 -4.76 13.84 13.83
CA GLY A 48 -4.40 15.24 13.63
C GLY A 48 -3.00 15.47 13.02
N TYR A 49 -2.17 14.43 12.91
CA TYR A 49 -0.84 14.51 12.31
C TYR A 49 -0.87 14.24 10.82
N GLN A 50 -0.31 15.16 10.03
CA GLN A 50 -0.21 15.04 8.59
C GLN A 50 0.83 14.00 8.18
N LEU A 51 0.57 13.29 7.09
CA LEU A 51 1.53 12.40 6.45
C LEU A 51 2.76 13.20 6.01
N SER A 52 3.91 12.94 6.63
CA SER A 52 5.15 13.68 6.41
C SER A 52 6.11 12.94 5.49
N LYS A 53 6.10 11.60 5.52
CA LYS A 53 6.91 10.75 4.63
C LYS A 53 6.11 9.51 4.25
N GLN A 54 6.32 9.02 3.04
CA GLN A 54 5.76 7.76 2.59
C GLN A 54 6.71 7.02 1.66
N ILE A 55 6.65 5.70 1.71
CA ILE A 55 7.17 4.80 0.68
C ILE A 55 6.07 3.81 0.30
N SER A 56 6.11 3.28 -0.93
CA SER A 56 5.08 2.36 -1.43
C SER A 56 5.60 1.42 -2.49
N GLY A 57 4.80 0.41 -2.84
CA GLY A 57 5.12 -0.56 -3.87
C GLY A 57 6.32 -1.42 -3.49
N SER A 58 7.23 -1.65 -4.43
CA SER A 58 8.40 -2.51 -4.25
C SER A 58 9.37 -2.01 -3.17
N GLU A 59 9.49 -0.69 -3.01
CA GLU A 59 10.35 -0.08 -1.98
C GLU A 59 9.87 -0.46 -0.57
N ALA A 60 8.56 -0.40 -0.32
CA ALA A 60 7.99 -0.82 0.95
C ALA A 60 8.15 -2.33 1.18
N VAL A 61 7.96 -3.15 0.14
CA VAL A 61 8.15 -4.61 0.23
C VAL A 61 9.60 -4.97 0.60
N GLU A 62 10.58 -4.26 0.04
CA GLU A 62 11.98 -4.45 0.36
C GLU A 62 12.27 -4.07 1.82
N GLU A 63 11.73 -2.94 2.31
CA GLU A 63 11.89 -2.54 3.71
C GLU A 63 11.26 -3.57 4.67
N PHE A 64 10.08 -4.13 4.34
CA PHE A 64 9.47 -5.19 5.16
C PHE A 64 10.37 -6.42 5.22
N ALA A 65 10.96 -6.82 4.08
CA ALA A 65 11.83 -7.98 4.02
C ALA A 65 13.11 -7.80 4.85
N GLN A 66 13.67 -6.59 4.86
CA GLN A 66 14.82 -6.23 5.69
C GLN A 66 14.47 -6.29 7.18
N LEU A 67 13.34 -5.70 7.59
CA LEU A 67 12.89 -5.73 8.99
C LEU A 67 12.63 -7.14 9.50
N HIS A 68 12.07 -8.02 8.67
CA HIS A 68 11.74 -9.39 9.06
C HIS A 68 12.86 -10.41 8.79
N GLY A 69 13.96 -9.99 8.17
CA GLY A 69 15.08 -10.86 7.80
C GLY A 69 14.73 -11.98 6.81
N LYS A 70 13.59 -11.87 6.13
CA LYS A 70 13.09 -12.84 5.14
C LYS A 70 12.18 -12.17 4.14
N HIS A 71 12.09 -12.73 2.93
CA HIS A 71 11.07 -12.30 1.99
C HIS A 71 9.68 -12.65 2.53
N LEU A 72 8.79 -11.65 2.57
CA LEU A 72 7.41 -11.86 2.93
C LEU A 72 6.58 -12.14 1.68
N ALA A 73 5.52 -12.88 1.90
CA ALA A 73 4.61 -13.37 0.91
C ALA A 73 3.62 -12.25 0.46
N VAL A 74 4.13 -11.05 0.16
CA VAL A 74 3.39 -9.80 -0.07
C VAL A 74 3.48 -9.37 -1.55
N THR A 75 2.41 -8.79 -2.07
CA THR A 75 2.31 -8.35 -3.48
C THR A 75 2.65 -6.87 -3.66
N SER A 76 2.36 -6.06 -2.64
CA SER A 76 2.73 -4.65 -2.56
C SER A 76 2.67 -4.19 -1.11
N GLY A 77 3.07 -2.95 -0.84
CA GLY A 77 2.88 -2.36 0.48
C GLY A 77 3.02 -0.86 0.50
N ALA A 78 2.82 -0.29 1.67
CA ALA A 78 3.09 1.10 1.96
C ALA A 78 3.55 1.28 3.40
N LYS A 79 4.34 2.32 3.64
CA LYS A 79 4.69 2.82 4.96
C LYS A 79 4.52 4.33 4.96
N GLY A 80 3.73 4.84 5.89
CA GLY A 80 3.53 6.26 6.13
C GLY A 80 4.06 6.67 7.49
N THR A 81 4.74 7.80 7.58
CA THR A 81 5.11 8.46 8.83
C THR A 81 4.33 9.75 8.96
N TYR A 82 3.71 9.97 10.11
CA TYR A 82 2.86 11.14 10.38
C TYR A 82 3.44 11.96 11.52
N GLY A 83 3.44 13.28 11.33
CA GLY A 83 3.99 14.22 12.30
C GLY A 83 5.52 14.22 12.36
N GLU A 84 6.05 15.00 13.30
CA GLU A 84 7.48 15.01 13.63
C GLU A 84 7.84 13.82 14.53
N TRP A 85 9.12 13.46 14.58
CA TRP A 85 9.66 12.42 15.47
C TRP A 85 8.96 11.06 15.40
N ASN A 86 8.37 10.73 14.23
CA ASN A 86 7.62 9.50 14.00
C ASN A 86 6.47 9.28 14.99
N ALA A 87 5.73 10.34 15.32
CA ALA A 87 4.60 10.30 16.25
C ALA A 87 3.59 9.19 15.94
N VAL A 88 3.36 8.93 14.65
CA VAL A 88 2.65 7.75 14.15
C VAL A 88 3.41 7.17 12.95
N THR A 89 3.54 5.85 12.90
CA THR A 89 3.97 5.13 11.69
C THR A 89 2.94 4.05 11.35
N LEU A 90 2.48 4.05 10.10
CA LEU A 90 1.53 3.07 9.60
C LEU A 90 2.19 2.24 8.50
N TRP A 91 2.15 0.93 8.66
CA TRP A 91 2.64 -0.05 7.71
C TRP A 91 1.46 -0.85 7.18
N VAL A 92 1.41 -1.05 5.87
CA VAL A 92 0.37 -1.84 5.21
C VAL A 92 1.03 -2.79 4.23
N ALA A 93 0.87 -4.08 4.46
CA ALA A 93 1.33 -5.14 3.57
C ALA A 93 0.13 -5.76 2.86
N ALA A 94 0.09 -5.66 1.53
CA ALA A 94 -0.93 -6.30 0.71
C ALA A 94 -0.49 -7.70 0.29
N THR A 95 -1.46 -8.60 0.20
CA THR A 95 -1.28 -9.98 -0.28
C THR A 95 -2.23 -10.27 -1.44
N ASP A 96 -2.06 -11.43 -2.08
CA ASP A 96 -2.94 -11.89 -3.17
C ASP A 96 -4.33 -12.33 -2.66
N THR A 97 -4.41 -12.89 -1.45
CA THR A 97 -5.64 -13.39 -0.82
C THR A 97 -5.76 -13.07 0.67
N THR A 98 -7.00 -13.03 1.17
CA THR A 98 -7.33 -12.81 2.59
C THR A 98 -6.68 -13.88 3.48
N GLU A 99 -6.61 -15.13 3.04
CA GLU A 99 -6.02 -16.25 3.78
C GLU A 99 -4.51 -16.07 3.94
N ARG A 100 -3.85 -15.47 2.94
CA ARG A 100 -2.42 -15.18 3.01
C ARG A 100 -2.13 -14.01 3.96
N ALA A 101 -2.96 -12.98 3.97
CA ALA A 101 -2.89 -11.92 4.99
C ALA A 101 -3.09 -12.49 6.41
N ASN A 102 -4.06 -13.39 6.59
CA ASN A 102 -4.28 -14.06 7.87
C ASN A 102 -3.07 -14.91 8.29
N THR A 103 -2.45 -15.62 7.34
CA THR A 103 -1.23 -16.40 7.61
C THR A 103 -0.10 -15.50 8.10
N LEU A 104 0.09 -14.31 7.49
CA LEU A 104 1.08 -13.35 7.97
C LEU A 104 0.74 -12.80 9.36
N LEU A 105 -0.54 -12.55 9.65
CA LEU A 105 -1.01 -12.11 10.97
C LEU A 105 -0.65 -13.13 12.06
N VAL A 106 -1.00 -14.40 11.84
CA VAL A 106 -0.73 -15.51 12.77
C VAL A 106 0.77 -15.74 12.92
N ASP A 107 1.54 -15.69 11.83
CA ASP A 107 3.01 -15.77 11.88
C ASP A 107 3.62 -14.67 12.76
N MET A 108 3.10 -13.44 12.68
CA MET A 108 3.56 -12.31 13.48
C MET A 108 3.23 -12.50 14.96
N GLU A 109 1.99 -12.89 15.27
CA GLU A 109 1.57 -13.20 16.64
C GLU A 109 2.47 -14.27 17.26
N LEU A 110 2.68 -15.39 16.56
CA LEU A 110 3.49 -16.50 17.04
C LEU A 110 4.92 -16.05 17.32
N LYS A 111 5.55 -15.34 16.39
CA LYS A 111 6.93 -14.86 16.53
C LYS A 111 7.13 -13.88 17.69
N ILE A 112 6.17 -12.99 17.92
CA ILE A 112 6.23 -12.07 19.07
C ILE A 112 6.06 -12.87 20.38
N SER A 113 5.17 -13.86 20.38
CA SER A 113 4.89 -14.72 21.54
C SER A 113 6.08 -15.58 21.97
N GLU A 114 7.05 -15.82 21.09
CA GLU A 114 8.32 -16.48 21.44
C GLU A 114 9.19 -15.64 22.41
N GLY A 115 8.86 -14.37 22.64
CA GLY A 115 9.56 -13.50 23.61
C GLY A 115 10.93 -13.02 23.14
N ARG A 116 11.27 -13.21 21.86
CA ARG A 116 12.55 -12.79 21.24
C ARG A 116 12.45 -11.46 20.50
N SER A 117 11.48 -10.63 20.87
CA SER A 117 11.21 -9.34 20.26
C SER A 117 11.18 -8.24 21.34
N PRO A 118 11.34 -6.96 20.98
CA PRO A 118 11.23 -5.85 21.93
C PRO A 118 9.76 -5.51 22.29
N PHE A 119 8.80 -6.30 21.83
CA PHE A 119 7.37 -6.07 22.02
C PHE A 119 6.79 -6.99 23.10
N THR A 120 5.89 -6.43 23.90
CA THR A 120 5.13 -7.16 24.94
C THR A 120 3.65 -7.06 24.62
N PHE A 121 2.94 -8.20 24.60
CA PHE A 121 1.49 -8.21 24.39
C PHE A 121 0.74 -7.51 25.53
N LYS A 122 -0.33 -6.84 25.15
CA LYS A 122 -1.40 -6.35 26.03
C LYS A 122 -2.66 -7.16 25.73
N ASP A 123 -3.73 -6.86 26.47
CA ASP A 123 -5.04 -7.41 26.16
C ASP A 123 -5.44 -7.05 24.72
N PRO A 124 -5.80 -8.03 23.89
CA PRO A 124 -6.25 -7.76 22.53
C PRO A 124 -7.57 -7.00 22.54
N ILE A 125 -7.78 -6.16 21.54
CA ILE A 125 -9.00 -5.39 21.36
C ILE A 125 -9.88 -6.13 20.35
N GLN A 126 -11.17 -6.28 20.66
CA GLN A 126 -12.14 -6.81 19.72
C GLN A 126 -12.84 -5.66 18.99
N ASP A 127 -12.82 -5.71 17.66
CA ASP A 127 -13.45 -4.76 16.75
C ASP A 127 -14.39 -5.52 15.81
N GLY A 128 -15.64 -5.70 16.24
CA GLY A 128 -16.56 -6.63 15.57
C GLY A 128 -16.06 -8.08 15.65
N ASP A 129 -15.95 -8.75 14.50
CA ASP A 129 -15.40 -10.11 14.38
C ASP A 129 -13.86 -10.13 14.24
N ARG A 130 -13.23 -8.95 14.23
CA ARG A 130 -11.79 -8.79 14.05
C ARG A 130 -11.09 -8.64 15.39
N THR A 131 -10.06 -9.45 15.61
CA THR A 131 -9.12 -9.27 16.71
C THR A 131 -8.01 -8.30 16.29
N VAL A 132 -7.79 -7.28 17.12
CA VAL A 132 -6.67 -6.34 17.02
C VAL A 132 -5.68 -6.66 18.12
N TYR A 133 -4.49 -7.10 17.74
CA TYR A 133 -3.42 -7.37 18.69
C TYR A 133 -2.80 -6.05 19.12
N SER A 134 -2.67 -5.86 20.43
CA SER A 134 -2.05 -4.68 21.02
C SER A 134 -0.74 -5.04 21.71
N LEU A 135 0.28 -4.22 21.50
CA LEU A 135 1.60 -4.38 22.10
C LEU A 135 2.10 -3.04 22.66
N ASP A 136 2.96 -3.10 23.66
CA ASP A 136 3.88 -2.00 23.99
C ASP A 136 5.31 -2.41 23.62
N GLY A 137 6.10 -1.45 23.13
CA GLY A 137 7.50 -1.67 22.80
C GLY A 137 8.14 -0.42 22.21
N MET A 138 9.46 -0.30 22.32
CA MET A 138 10.22 0.80 21.71
C MET A 138 9.72 2.23 22.05
N GLY A 139 9.04 2.40 23.18
CA GLY A 139 8.46 3.69 23.60
C GLY A 139 7.14 4.07 22.91
N GLN A 140 6.55 3.16 22.13
CA GLN A 140 5.27 3.35 21.44
C GLN A 140 4.27 2.25 21.79
N SER A 141 2.99 2.55 21.56
CA SER A 141 1.96 1.52 21.51
C SER A 141 1.82 1.06 20.07
N HIS A 142 1.64 -0.25 19.90
CA HIS A 142 1.55 -0.89 18.61
C HIS A 142 0.24 -1.65 18.50
N PHE A 143 -0.30 -1.67 17.29
CA PHE A 143 -1.48 -2.44 16.95
C PHE A 143 -1.28 -3.12 15.62
N PHE A 144 -1.68 -4.38 15.51
CA PHE A 144 -1.67 -5.05 14.23
C PHE A 144 -2.87 -5.96 14.06
N PHE A 145 -3.38 -5.98 12.84
CA PHE A 145 -4.62 -6.66 12.49
C PHE A 145 -4.71 -6.86 10.98
N GLN A 146 -5.67 -7.67 10.56
CA GLN A 146 -5.99 -7.89 9.17
C GLN A 146 -7.20 -7.06 8.73
N SER A 147 -7.14 -6.48 7.54
CA SER A 147 -8.27 -5.88 6.82
C SER A 147 -8.30 -6.42 5.39
N GLY A 148 -9.23 -7.34 5.11
CA GLY A 148 -9.29 -8.04 3.83
C GLY A 148 -7.95 -8.71 3.46
N LYS A 149 -7.34 -8.26 2.36
CA LYS A 149 -6.04 -8.76 1.87
C LYS A 149 -4.83 -8.03 2.46
N ASN A 150 -5.06 -7.10 3.37
CA ASN A 150 -4.04 -6.26 3.97
C ASN A 150 -3.74 -6.70 5.41
N LEU A 151 -2.46 -6.72 5.74
CA LEU A 151 -1.95 -6.74 7.10
C LEU A 151 -1.54 -5.33 7.47
N VAL A 152 -2.15 -4.80 8.52
CA VAL A 152 -1.94 -3.42 8.99
C VAL A 152 -1.14 -3.47 10.28
N TRP A 153 -0.09 -2.67 10.38
CA TRP A 153 0.66 -2.43 11.61
C TRP A 153 0.77 -0.93 11.87
N LEU A 154 0.23 -0.50 13.00
CA LEU A 154 0.25 0.87 13.49
C LEU A 154 1.21 0.95 14.68
N SER A 155 2.13 1.90 14.66
CA SER A 155 2.83 2.36 15.86
C SER A 155 2.49 3.82 16.13
N ALA A 156 2.21 4.16 17.38
CA ALA A 156 1.83 5.50 17.76
C ALA A 156 2.37 5.86 19.15
N ASN A 157 2.65 7.15 19.36
CA ASN A 157 2.97 7.64 20.70
C ASN A 157 1.81 7.33 21.67
N PRO A 158 2.08 6.89 22.91
CA PRO A 158 1.04 6.38 23.80
C PRO A 158 -0.11 7.36 24.07
N ASN A 159 0.16 8.67 24.07
CA ASN A 159 -0.83 9.72 24.31
C ASN A 159 -1.85 9.91 23.17
N ILE A 160 -1.57 9.39 21.98
CA ILE A 160 -2.44 9.48 20.78
C ILE A 160 -2.79 8.11 20.20
N ALA A 161 -2.38 7.03 20.88
CA ALA A 161 -2.49 5.66 20.38
C ALA A 161 -3.94 5.24 20.10
N ASP A 162 -4.85 5.46 21.06
CA ASP A 162 -6.26 5.07 20.93
C ASP A 162 -6.97 5.84 19.81
N GLN A 163 -6.71 7.15 19.72
CA GLN A 163 -7.26 7.98 18.64
C GLN A 163 -6.72 7.54 17.27
N SER A 164 -5.42 7.22 17.20
CA SER A 164 -4.77 6.74 15.97
C SER A 164 -5.36 5.40 15.55
N LEU A 165 -5.52 4.46 16.50
CA LEU A 165 -6.11 3.15 16.25
C LEU A 165 -7.53 3.28 15.71
N LYS A 166 -8.38 4.07 16.38
CA LYS A 166 -9.77 4.26 15.94
C LYS A 166 -9.87 4.70 14.48
N GLN A 167 -9.09 5.72 14.09
CA GLN A 167 -9.11 6.23 12.71
C GLN A 167 -8.58 5.20 11.71
N VAL A 168 -7.56 4.43 12.10
CA VAL A 168 -6.99 3.39 11.26
C VAL A 168 -7.97 2.23 11.08
N LEU A 169 -8.71 1.83 12.11
CA LEU A 169 -9.76 0.81 11.99
C LEU A 169 -10.92 1.27 11.08
N GLU A 170 -11.29 2.55 11.14
CA GLU A 170 -12.28 3.14 10.22
C GLU A 170 -11.77 3.17 8.77
N TYR A 171 -10.48 3.43 8.55
CA TYR A 171 -9.88 3.49 7.22
C TYR A 171 -9.66 2.09 6.61
N TYR A 172 -9.37 1.09 7.43
CA TYR A 172 -9.19 -0.31 7.04
C TYR A 172 -10.26 -1.17 7.72
N PRO A 173 -11.49 -1.23 7.15
CA PRO A 173 -12.56 -2.04 7.71
C PRO A 173 -12.29 -3.55 7.62
#